data_AF-A0AAV4FCX2-F1
#
_entry.id   AF-A0AAV4FCX2-F1
#
_cell.length_a   1.000
_cell.length_b   1.000
_cell.length_c   1.000
_cell.angle_alpha   90.00
_cell.angle_beta   90.00
_cell.angle_gamma   90.00
#
_symmetry.space_group_name_H-M   'P 1'
#
loop_
_entity.id
_entity.type
_entity.pdbx_description
1 polymer ?
#
loop_
_entity_poly.entity_id
_entity_poly.type
_entity_poly.pdbx_seq_one_letter_code
_entity_poly.pdbx_strand_id
1 'polypeptide(L)'
;VCSLIDSYTGNFKRTQECWGEEISPGEYHLTYNKTADEDTSNVTVVMHWSGKKGDPIRLDTYTFHEVYTAKMSFIKFSSTFKRSQEFLVAGEDSTVLEFDVYGIYKIPESGNAPQFYYVTYDGVEHKGCKSFDSDTGTCINQTRTNDRCFCRETTRCVYRISYTLSARQYVSNATVYLLWPGKADLRSDNFTLPQIRKLTGKLSKES
;
A
#
# COMPACT_ATOMS: atom_id res chain seq x y z
N VAL A 1 -1.36 33.58 -22.67
CA VAL A 1 -2.21 32.39 -22.44
C VAL A 1 -1.27 31.25 -22.13
N CYS A 2 -1.30 30.69 -20.92
CA CYS A 2 -0.54 29.49 -20.59
C CYS A 2 -1.33 28.26 -21.03
N SER A 3 -0.67 27.32 -21.67
CA SER A 3 -1.27 26.08 -22.18
C SER A 3 -0.41 24.92 -21.71
N LEU A 4 -0.99 23.92 -21.05
CA LEU A 4 -0.30 22.68 -20.75
C LEU A 4 -0.41 21.69 -21.91
N ILE A 5 0.69 20.98 -22.13
CA ILE A 5 0.77 19.85 -23.06
C ILE A 5 0.97 18.61 -22.20
N ASP A 6 -0.02 17.71 -22.20
CA ASP A 6 0.17 16.36 -21.67
C ASP A 6 0.99 15.56 -22.69
N SER A 7 2.25 15.30 -22.34
CA SER A 7 3.20 14.60 -23.20
C SER A 7 2.85 13.13 -23.43
N TYR A 8 1.98 12.53 -22.62
CA TYR A 8 1.63 11.11 -22.72
C TYR A 8 0.51 10.83 -23.71
N THR A 9 -0.47 11.74 -23.80
CA THR A 9 -1.66 11.55 -24.65
C THR A 9 -1.67 12.46 -25.88
N GLY A 10 -0.78 13.45 -25.95
CA GLY A 10 -0.80 14.48 -27.01
C GLY A 10 -2.06 15.36 -26.99
N ASN A 11 -2.92 15.20 -25.98
CA ASN A 11 -4.17 15.93 -25.86
C ASN A 11 -3.95 17.22 -25.06
N PHE A 12 -4.38 18.33 -25.65
CA PHE A 12 -4.42 19.62 -24.96
C PHE A 12 -5.58 19.66 -23.97
N LYS A 13 -5.29 19.45 -22.67
CA LYS A 13 -6.21 19.87 -21.61
C LYS A 13 -5.89 21.31 -21.23
N ARG A 14 -6.81 22.21 -21.55
CA ARG A 14 -6.76 23.62 -21.13
C ARG A 14 -7.06 23.69 -19.62
N THR A 15 -6.03 23.63 -18.79
CA THR A 15 -6.16 23.86 -17.34
C THR A 15 -6.37 25.34 -17.07
N GLN A 16 -7.36 25.67 -16.24
CA GLN A 16 -7.84 27.05 -16.02
C GLN A 16 -7.02 27.88 -15.02
N GLU A 17 -5.97 27.32 -14.40
CA GLU A 17 -5.31 27.93 -13.23
C GLU A 17 -3.84 28.35 -13.50
N CYS A 18 -3.66 29.33 -14.38
CA CYS A 18 -2.40 30.06 -14.51
C CYS A 18 -2.67 31.54 -14.30
N TRP A 19 -1.89 32.20 -13.44
CA TRP A 19 -1.94 33.66 -13.28
C TRP A 19 -0.53 34.24 -13.37
N GLY A 20 -0.46 35.52 -13.76
CA GLY A 20 0.78 36.26 -13.87
C GLY A 20 0.61 37.67 -13.37
N GLU A 21 1.61 38.17 -12.65
CA GLU A 21 1.70 39.55 -12.19
C GLU A 21 2.97 40.20 -12.74
N GLU A 22 2.88 41.46 -13.17
CA GLU A 22 4.05 42.25 -13.54
C GLU A 22 4.71 42.76 -12.26
N ILE A 23 5.95 42.35 -12.01
CA ILE A 23 6.70 42.72 -10.80
C ILE A 23 7.61 43.92 -11.05
N SER A 24 8.04 44.13 -12.30
CA SER A 24 8.74 45.33 -12.76
C SER A 24 8.51 45.49 -14.27
N PRO A 25 8.78 46.67 -14.88
CA PRO A 25 8.53 46.88 -16.31
C PRO A 25 9.23 45.84 -17.19
N GLY A 26 8.43 44.94 -17.79
CA GLY A 26 8.92 43.84 -18.63
C GLY A 26 9.32 42.57 -17.86
N GLU A 27 9.09 42.50 -16.56
CA GLU A 27 9.35 41.34 -15.71
C GLU A 27 8.04 40.82 -15.09
N TYR A 28 7.77 39.53 -15.28
CA TYR A 28 6.53 38.90 -14.86
C TYR A 28 6.81 37.72 -13.95
N HIS A 29 6.09 37.64 -12.84
CA HIS A 29 6.02 36.44 -12.01
C HIS A 29 4.81 35.61 -12.41
N LEU A 30 5.05 34.38 -12.85
CA LEU A 30 4.02 33.44 -13.25
C LEU A 30 3.85 32.39 -12.16
N THR A 31 2.60 32.14 -11.77
CA THR A 31 2.27 31.05 -10.86
C THR A 31 1.38 30.05 -11.59
N TYR A 32 1.73 28.78 -11.44
CA TYR A 32 0.94 27.65 -11.88
C TYR A 32 0.64 26.77 -10.68
N ASN A 33 -0.64 26.49 -10.44
CA ASN A 33 -1.06 25.59 -9.39
C ASN A 33 -1.72 24.36 -10.01
N LYS A 34 -1.28 23.17 -9.58
CA LYS A 34 -1.87 21.90 -9.98
C LYS A 34 -1.90 20.99 -8.77
N THR A 35 -3.08 20.47 -8.45
CA THR A 35 -3.19 19.37 -7.50
C THR A 35 -2.68 18.10 -8.18
N ALA A 36 -1.75 17.41 -7.53
CA ALA A 36 -1.31 16.09 -7.98
C ALA A 36 -2.46 15.08 -7.84
N ASP A 37 -2.68 14.27 -8.86
CA ASP A 37 -3.57 13.11 -8.87
C ASP A 37 -2.81 11.87 -9.38
N GLU A 38 -3.39 10.67 -9.22
CA GLU A 38 -2.73 9.41 -9.61
C GLU A 38 -2.34 9.37 -11.10
N ASP A 39 -3.07 10.10 -11.95
CA ASP A 39 -2.89 10.15 -13.41
C ASP A 39 -1.86 11.19 -13.89
N THR A 40 -1.31 12.03 -12.99
CA THR A 40 -0.37 13.11 -13.35
C THR A 40 1.10 12.77 -13.09
N SER A 41 1.39 11.49 -12.89
CA SER A 41 2.74 10.92 -12.88
C SER A 41 3.48 11.24 -14.19
N ASN A 42 4.69 11.81 -14.09
CA ASN A 42 5.55 12.16 -15.22
C ASN A 42 4.99 13.22 -16.20
N VAL A 43 4.10 14.10 -15.75
CA VAL A 43 3.65 15.22 -16.58
C VAL A 43 4.74 16.28 -16.65
N THR A 44 5.16 16.61 -17.87
CA THR A 44 5.98 17.79 -18.15
C THR A 44 5.08 19.00 -18.34
N VAL A 45 5.23 20.00 -17.48
CA VAL A 45 4.61 21.31 -17.71
C VAL A 45 5.50 22.06 -18.69
N VAL A 46 4.91 22.47 -19.80
CA VAL A 46 5.55 23.36 -20.78
C VAL A 46 4.85 24.71 -20.71
N MET A 47 5.57 25.76 -20.33
CA MET A 47 5.03 27.11 -20.40
C MET A 47 5.39 27.74 -21.75
N HIS A 48 4.38 28.09 -22.53
CA HIS A 48 4.56 28.84 -23.77
C HIS A 48 4.22 30.33 -23.56
N TRP A 49 5.20 31.20 -23.81
CA TRP A 49 4.99 32.65 -23.85
C TRP A 49 5.01 33.13 -25.29
N SER A 50 3.95 33.81 -25.73
CA SER A 50 3.90 34.48 -27.03
C SER A 50 3.71 35.98 -26.79
N GLY A 51 4.67 36.78 -27.27
CA GLY A 51 4.50 38.23 -27.36
C GLY A 51 3.51 38.60 -28.47
N LYS A 52 3.23 39.90 -28.65
CA LYS A 52 2.35 40.43 -29.72
C LYS A 52 2.76 40.04 -31.17
N LYS A 53 3.94 39.44 -31.37
CA LYS A 53 4.47 39.00 -32.67
C LYS A 53 4.66 37.48 -32.81
N GLY A 54 4.19 36.68 -31.85
CA GLY A 54 4.12 35.21 -32.02
C GLY A 54 5.42 34.43 -31.83
N ASP A 55 6.55 35.11 -31.59
CA ASP A 55 7.81 34.40 -31.32
C ASP A 55 7.82 33.82 -29.90
N PRO A 56 8.12 32.50 -29.74
CA PRO A 56 8.27 31.88 -28.44
C PRO A 56 9.60 32.29 -27.80
N ILE A 57 9.54 32.83 -26.58
CA ILE A 57 10.70 33.49 -25.94
C ILE A 57 11.49 32.56 -25.02
N ARG A 58 10.86 31.55 -24.40
CA ARG A 58 11.57 30.56 -23.55
C ARG A 58 10.71 29.32 -23.30
N LEU A 59 11.35 28.17 -23.19
CA LEU A 59 10.74 26.89 -22.82
C LEU A 59 11.40 26.41 -21.52
N ASP A 60 10.70 26.53 -20.40
CA ASP A 60 11.13 25.88 -19.15
C ASP A 60 10.23 24.66 -18.93
N THR A 61 10.86 23.51 -18.71
CA THR A 61 10.18 22.23 -18.47
C THR A 61 10.25 21.89 -17.00
N TYR A 62 9.09 21.69 -16.36
CA TYR A 62 9.02 21.15 -15.01
C TYR A 62 8.41 19.76 -15.07
N THR A 63 9.15 18.75 -14.62
CA THR A 63 8.66 17.37 -14.54
C THR A 63 8.15 17.14 -13.14
N PHE A 64 6.84 16.86 -13.02
CA PHE A 64 6.33 16.32 -11.77
C PHE A 64 6.85 14.89 -11.61
N HIS A 65 7.65 14.67 -10.58
CA HIS A 65 8.04 13.32 -10.18
C HIS A 65 6.82 12.63 -9.56
N GLU A 66 6.65 11.34 -9.90
CA GLU A 66 5.51 10.53 -9.46
C GLU A 66 5.35 10.59 -7.94
N VAL A 67 4.17 11.04 -7.48
CA VAL A 67 3.80 10.97 -6.06
C VAL A 67 2.98 9.70 -5.86
N TYR A 68 3.62 8.53 -5.90
CA TYR A 68 2.95 7.32 -5.43
C TYR A 68 2.83 7.41 -3.91
N THR A 69 1.62 7.59 -3.40
CA THR A 69 1.37 7.41 -1.97
C THR A 69 1.34 5.91 -1.68
N ALA A 70 2.19 5.45 -0.77
CA ALA A 70 2.12 4.07 -0.30
C ALA A 70 0.69 3.73 0.15
N LYS A 71 0.18 2.57 -0.28
CA LYS A 71 -1.21 2.16 -0.03
C LYS A 71 -1.26 0.67 0.28
N MET A 72 -2.22 0.28 1.11
CA MET A 72 -2.52 -1.12 1.42
C MET A 72 -4.00 -1.39 1.17
N SER A 73 -4.33 -2.54 0.61
CA SER A 73 -5.72 -2.91 0.30
C SER A 73 -5.96 -4.36 0.65
N PHE A 74 -6.99 -4.62 1.45
CA PHE A 74 -7.42 -5.98 1.78
C PHE A 74 -8.02 -6.64 0.55
N ILE A 75 -7.57 -7.86 0.26
CA ILE A 75 -8.01 -8.61 -0.92
C ILE A 75 -8.95 -9.73 -0.50
N LYS A 76 -8.53 -10.55 0.45
CA LYS A 76 -9.23 -11.80 0.74
C LYS A 76 -8.96 -12.29 2.15
N PHE A 77 -10.01 -12.87 2.72
CA PHE A 77 -9.92 -13.79 3.83
C PHE A 77 -10.32 -15.18 3.35
N SER A 78 -9.57 -16.19 3.77
CA SER A 78 -9.97 -17.59 3.64
C SER A 78 -9.49 -18.40 4.82
N SER A 79 -10.12 -19.53 5.05
CA SER A 79 -9.77 -20.43 6.13
C SER A 79 -10.02 -21.86 5.70
N THR A 80 -9.30 -22.77 6.33
CA THR A 80 -9.46 -24.20 6.11
C THR A 80 -10.64 -24.73 6.91
N PHE A 81 -11.86 -24.20 6.69
CA PHE A 81 -13.04 -24.79 7.30
C PHE A 81 -13.29 -26.18 6.69
N LYS A 82 -13.41 -27.21 7.53
CA LYS A 82 -14.30 -28.33 7.16
C LYS A 82 -15.71 -27.74 7.18
N ARG A 83 -16.37 -27.72 6.01
CA ARG A 83 -17.62 -26.99 5.63
C ARG A 83 -18.83 -27.03 6.60
N SER A 84 -18.74 -27.66 7.77
CA SER A 84 -19.83 -27.85 8.73
C SER A 84 -19.66 -27.12 10.07
N GLN A 85 -18.64 -26.25 10.26
CA GLN A 85 -18.40 -25.60 11.56
C GLN A 85 -18.30 -24.07 11.44
N GLU A 86 -19.00 -23.35 12.33
CA GLU A 86 -18.98 -21.88 12.46
C GLU A 86 -17.74 -21.35 13.22
N PHE A 87 -16.79 -22.23 13.53
CA PHE A 87 -15.62 -21.94 14.35
C PHE A 87 -14.39 -22.65 13.77
N LEU A 88 -13.21 -22.17 14.14
CA LEU A 88 -11.94 -22.83 13.83
C LEU A 88 -11.55 -23.77 14.96
N VAL A 89 -10.92 -24.88 14.62
CA VAL A 89 -10.40 -25.87 15.56
C VAL A 89 -8.91 -25.64 15.78
N ALA A 90 -8.55 -25.37 17.04
CA ALA A 90 -7.16 -25.12 17.41
C ALA A 90 -6.27 -26.33 17.09
N GLY A 91 -5.16 -26.08 16.37
CA GLY A 91 -4.21 -27.12 15.96
C GLY A 91 -4.58 -27.89 14.69
N GLU A 92 -5.81 -27.75 14.17
CA GLU A 92 -6.21 -28.32 12.88
C GLU A 92 -6.35 -27.26 11.79
N ASP A 93 -6.98 -26.13 12.12
CA ASP A 93 -7.34 -25.13 11.12
C ASP A 93 -6.33 -24.00 11.00
N SER A 94 -6.41 -23.28 9.88
CA SER A 94 -5.65 -22.07 9.63
C SER A 94 -6.51 -21.03 8.92
N THR A 95 -6.10 -19.77 9.05
CA THR A 95 -6.67 -18.63 8.32
C THR A 95 -5.59 -18.03 7.42
N VAL A 96 -6.00 -17.47 6.29
CA VAL A 96 -5.16 -16.78 5.33
C VAL A 96 -5.79 -15.42 5.04
N LEU A 97 -5.03 -14.36 5.30
CA LEU A 97 -5.36 -12.99 4.90
C LEU A 97 -4.45 -12.57 3.76
N GLU A 98 -5.00 -11.93 2.73
CA GLU A 98 -4.25 -11.41 1.60
C GLU A 98 -4.44 -9.89 1.46
N PHE A 99 -3.34 -9.19 1.22
CA PHE A 99 -3.30 -7.75 0.98
C PHE A 99 -2.48 -7.42 -0.26
N ASP A 100 -2.89 -6.39 -0.98
CA ASP A 100 -2.05 -5.70 -1.95
C ASP A 100 -1.40 -4.49 -1.30
N VAL A 101 -0.10 -4.35 -1.53
CA VAL A 101 0.75 -3.27 -1.04
C VAL A 101 1.31 -2.55 -2.25
N TYR A 102 1.05 -1.24 -2.32
CA TYR A 102 1.53 -0.36 -3.38
C TYR A 102 2.71 0.43 -2.80
N GLY A 103 3.90 0.24 -3.36
CA GLY A 103 5.14 0.83 -2.85
C GLY A 103 5.95 1.53 -3.94
N ILE A 104 6.52 2.69 -3.62
CA ILE A 104 7.34 3.50 -4.55
C ILE A 104 8.71 2.83 -4.67
N TYR A 105 8.97 2.15 -5.79
CA TYR A 105 10.19 1.36 -6.00
C TYR A 105 10.44 0.36 -4.84
N LYS A 106 11.57 -0.36 -4.79
CA LYS A 106 11.85 -1.34 -3.72
C LYS A 106 11.44 -0.75 -2.36
N ILE A 107 10.49 -1.38 -1.66
CA ILE A 107 10.00 -0.92 -0.35
C ILE A 107 11.22 -0.51 0.49
N PRO A 108 11.30 0.73 0.99
CA PRO A 108 12.56 1.38 1.31
C PRO A 108 13.51 0.51 2.14
N GLU A 109 14.78 0.54 1.74
CA GLU A 109 15.91 0.07 2.55
C GLU A 109 15.78 0.68 3.95
N SER A 110 15.83 -0.15 4.99
CA SER A 110 15.67 0.16 6.42
C SER A 110 14.25 0.08 7.01
N GLY A 111 13.93 -1.11 7.54
CA GLY A 111 13.12 -1.31 8.76
C GLY A 111 11.63 -0.96 8.75
N ASN A 112 11.17 -0.26 7.72
CA ASN A 112 9.84 0.34 7.62
C ASN A 112 8.93 -0.38 6.63
N ALA A 113 9.16 -1.68 6.39
CA ALA A 113 8.31 -2.44 5.48
C ALA A 113 6.98 -2.85 6.15
N PRO A 114 5.91 -3.11 5.36
CA PRO A 114 4.65 -3.61 5.89
C PRO A 114 4.82 -4.91 6.69
N GLN A 115 4.19 -4.93 7.86
CA GLN A 115 4.34 -5.99 8.85
C GLN A 115 2.97 -6.34 9.41
N PHE A 116 2.68 -7.64 9.52
CA PHE A 116 1.44 -8.11 10.14
C PHE A 116 1.53 -7.99 11.65
N TYR A 117 0.44 -7.55 12.25
CA TYR A 117 0.21 -7.50 13.69
C TYR A 117 -1.11 -8.17 14.03
N TYR A 118 -1.18 -8.75 15.22
CA TYR A 118 -2.43 -9.22 15.79
C TYR A 118 -2.55 -8.86 17.27
N VAL A 119 -3.75 -8.49 17.69
CA VAL A 119 -4.08 -8.17 19.08
C VAL A 119 -4.93 -9.29 19.63
N THR A 120 -4.43 -9.97 20.66
CA THR A 120 -5.11 -11.08 21.34
C THR A 120 -6.27 -10.58 22.19
N TYR A 121 -7.10 -11.50 22.69
CA TYR A 121 -8.31 -11.16 23.45
C TYR A 121 -8.03 -10.41 24.77
N ASP A 122 -6.82 -10.55 25.31
CA ASP A 122 -6.31 -9.85 26.50
C ASP A 122 -5.70 -8.48 26.16
N GLY A 123 -5.76 -8.05 24.89
CA GLY A 123 -5.28 -6.75 24.43
C GLY A 123 -3.77 -6.72 24.15
N VAL A 124 -3.07 -7.85 24.20
CA VAL A 124 -1.64 -7.90 23.92
C VAL A 124 -1.40 -7.89 22.40
N GLU A 125 -0.57 -6.94 21.95
CA GLU A 125 -0.18 -6.83 20.55
C GLU A 125 1.04 -7.71 20.26
N HIS A 126 0.97 -8.47 19.18
CA HIS A 126 2.03 -9.36 18.73
C HIS A 126 2.40 -9.09 17.28
N LYS A 127 3.71 -9.20 16.99
CA LYS A 127 4.26 -9.14 15.64
C LYS A 127 4.12 -10.49 14.94
N GLY A 128 3.50 -10.49 13.78
CA GLY A 128 3.49 -11.65 12.87
C GLY A 128 4.86 -11.93 12.22
N CYS A 129 4.89 -12.88 11.30
CA CYS A 129 6.01 -13.10 10.39
C CYS A 129 6.26 -11.90 9.46
N LYS A 130 7.48 -11.78 8.94
CA LYS A 130 7.88 -10.72 7.99
C LYS A 130 7.53 -11.14 6.56
N SER A 131 7.04 -10.20 5.76
CA SER A 131 6.87 -10.37 4.30
C SER A 131 7.96 -9.69 3.48
N PHE A 132 8.74 -8.82 4.12
CA PHE A 132 9.84 -8.09 3.50
C PHE A 132 11.11 -8.21 4.35
N ASP A 133 12.24 -8.29 3.68
CA ASP A 133 13.55 -8.18 4.30
C ASP A 133 13.79 -6.72 4.74
N SER A 134 14.19 -6.51 5.99
CA SER A 134 14.30 -5.16 6.56
C SER A 134 15.46 -4.35 5.98
N ASP A 135 16.45 -5.02 5.40
CA ASP A 135 17.70 -4.40 4.99
C ASP A 135 17.64 -4.06 3.51
N THR A 136 17.09 -4.98 2.71
CA THR A 136 17.02 -4.89 1.25
C THR A 136 15.65 -4.47 0.71
N GLY A 137 14.59 -4.51 1.53
CA GLY A 137 13.23 -4.22 1.08
C GLY A 137 12.63 -5.27 0.15
N THR A 138 13.32 -6.40 -0.03
CA THR A 138 12.90 -7.45 -0.96
C THR A 138 11.81 -8.33 -0.36
N CYS A 139 10.92 -8.86 -1.20
CA CYS A 139 9.94 -9.86 -0.77
C CYS A 139 10.65 -11.08 -0.18
N ILE A 140 10.19 -11.51 0.99
CA ILE A 140 10.62 -12.77 1.62
C ILE A 140 9.42 -13.63 1.99
N ASN A 141 9.67 -14.94 2.01
CA ASN A 141 8.72 -15.92 2.50
C ASN A 141 9.24 -16.45 3.83
N GLN A 142 8.54 -16.12 4.91
CA GLN A 142 8.94 -16.52 6.26
C GLN A 142 7.92 -17.50 6.82
N THR A 143 8.38 -18.63 7.34
CA THR A 143 7.57 -19.57 8.12
C THR A 143 8.08 -19.59 9.54
N ARG A 144 7.21 -19.37 10.52
CA ARG A 144 7.45 -19.60 11.94
C ARG A 144 6.54 -20.73 12.42
N THR A 145 6.69 -21.10 13.69
CA THR A 145 5.90 -22.17 14.32
C THR A 145 4.38 -21.92 14.28
N ASN A 146 3.96 -20.65 14.21
CA ASN A 146 2.57 -20.26 14.44
C ASN A 146 1.95 -19.55 13.23
N ASP A 147 2.78 -19.01 12.36
CA ASP A 147 2.37 -18.21 11.24
C ASP A 147 3.34 -18.31 10.06
N ARG A 148 2.84 -18.00 8.87
CA ARG A 148 3.61 -17.99 7.64
C ARG A 148 3.23 -16.79 6.81
N CYS A 149 4.23 -16.14 6.25
CA CYS A 149 4.09 -14.97 5.39
C CYS A 149 4.62 -15.33 4.02
N PHE A 150 3.92 -14.88 3.00
CA PHE A 150 4.37 -14.99 1.63
C PHE A 150 4.27 -13.62 0.97
N CYS A 151 5.26 -13.29 0.15
CA CYS A 151 5.32 -12.04 -0.59
C CYS A 151 5.68 -12.34 -2.04
N ARG A 152 4.94 -11.75 -2.96
CA ARG A 152 5.32 -11.73 -4.38
C ARG A 152 5.02 -10.37 -4.98
N GLU A 153 5.88 -9.94 -5.89
CA GLU A 153 5.55 -8.84 -6.79
C GLU A 153 4.55 -9.36 -7.84
N THR A 154 3.44 -8.64 -8.03
CA THR A 154 2.37 -9.01 -8.98
C THR A 154 2.46 -8.18 -10.26
N THR A 155 2.67 -6.88 -10.10
CA THR A 155 3.06 -5.94 -11.14
C THR A 155 4.14 -5.03 -10.56
N ARG A 156 4.80 -4.23 -11.41
CA ARG A 156 5.81 -3.27 -10.97
C ARG A 156 5.24 -2.42 -9.83
N CYS A 157 5.93 -2.42 -8.68
CA CYS A 157 5.55 -1.63 -7.50
C CYS A 157 4.27 -2.10 -6.76
N VAL A 158 3.72 -3.27 -7.11
CA VAL A 158 2.56 -3.87 -6.43
C VAL A 158 2.91 -5.25 -5.90
N TYR A 159 2.92 -5.37 -4.58
CA TYR A 159 3.24 -6.61 -3.87
C TYR A 159 1.98 -7.22 -3.28
N ARG A 160 1.76 -8.51 -3.57
CA ARG A 160 0.75 -9.30 -2.88
C ARG A 160 1.40 -10.03 -1.73
N ILE A 161 0.93 -9.73 -0.53
CA ILE A 161 1.36 -10.41 0.69
C ILE A 161 0.22 -11.26 1.24
N SER A 162 0.55 -12.43 1.75
CA SER A 162 -0.40 -13.30 2.44
C SER A 162 0.10 -13.68 3.82
N TYR A 163 -0.77 -13.59 4.81
CA TYR A 163 -0.52 -14.02 6.19
C TYR A 163 -1.36 -15.25 6.51
N THR A 164 -0.69 -16.37 6.74
CA THR A 164 -1.31 -17.59 7.24
C THR A 164 -1.09 -17.68 8.75
N LEU A 165 -2.16 -17.79 9.53
CA LEU A 165 -2.11 -17.95 10.98
C LEU A 165 -2.80 -19.26 11.38
N SER A 166 -2.08 -20.13 12.09
CA SER A 166 -2.66 -21.35 12.66
C SER A 166 -3.67 -21.01 13.75
N ALA A 167 -4.83 -21.67 13.72
CA ALA A 167 -5.88 -21.47 14.70
C ALA A 167 -5.40 -21.88 16.10
N ARG A 168 -5.48 -20.95 17.06
CA ARG A 168 -5.10 -21.15 18.46
C ARG A 168 -6.08 -20.44 19.36
N GLN A 169 -6.36 -21.01 20.53
CA GLN A 169 -7.40 -20.46 21.39
C GLN A 169 -7.10 -19.02 21.84
N TYR A 170 -5.84 -18.67 22.11
CA TYR A 170 -5.48 -17.33 22.57
C TYR A 170 -5.57 -16.25 21.48
N VAL A 171 -5.70 -16.63 20.20
CA VAL A 171 -5.99 -15.70 19.09
C VAL A 171 -7.46 -15.75 18.68
N SER A 172 -8.33 -16.40 19.45
CA SER A 172 -9.77 -16.37 19.21
C SER A 172 -10.28 -14.93 19.30
N ASN A 173 -11.06 -14.48 18.31
CA ASN A 173 -11.54 -13.10 18.20
C ASN A 173 -10.41 -12.04 18.18
N ALA A 174 -9.17 -12.44 17.88
CA ALA A 174 -8.07 -11.50 17.76
C ALA A 174 -8.27 -10.61 16.53
N THR A 175 -7.80 -9.36 16.64
CA THR A 175 -7.80 -8.42 15.53
C THR A 175 -6.46 -8.49 14.81
N VAL A 176 -6.48 -8.76 13.52
CA VAL A 176 -5.31 -8.80 12.64
C VAL A 176 -5.33 -7.58 11.72
N TYR A 177 -4.18 -6.96 11.50
CA TYR A 177 -4.03 -5.85 10.56
C TYR A 177 -2.60 -5.80 10.04
N LEU A 178 -2.43 -5.03 8.96
CA LEU A 178 -1.15 -4.73 8.36
C LEU A 178 -0.76 -3.30 8.74
N LEU A 179 0.48 -3.13 9.20
CA LEU A 179 1.05 -1.83 9.56
C LEU A 179 2.28 -1.56 8.70
N TRP A 180 2.32 -0.40 8.06
CA TRP A 180 3.49 0.11 7.37
C TRP A 180 4.05 1.30 8.17
N PRO A 181 5.18 1.14 8.87
CA PRO A 181 5.77 2.21 9.67
C PRO A 181 6.24 3.40 8.82
N GLY A 182 6.03 4.63 9.27
CA GLY A 182 6.45 5.82 8.52
C GLY A 182 6.36 7.14 9.29
N LYS A 183 6.61 8.28 8.61
CA LYS A 183 6.37 9.63 9.18
C LYS A 183 4.88 9.90 9.46
N ALA A 184 4.01 9.07 8.90
CA ALA A 184 2.77 8.64 9.52
C ALA A 184 2.65 7.14 9.24
N ASP A 185 2.25 6.37 10.25
CA ASP A 185 2.01 4.94 10.04
C ASP A 185 0.77 4.75 9.17
N LEU A 186 0.91 3.93 8.13
CA LEU A 186 -0.25 3.47 7.36
C LEU A 186 -0.74 2.18 7.99
N ARG A 187 -2.04 2.08 8.22
CA ARG A 187 -2.68 0.89 8.79
C ARG A 187 -3.77 0.41 7.87
N SER A 188 -3.85 -0.89 7.64
CA SER A 188 -5.01 -1.48 6.96
C SER A 188 -6.23 -1.46 7.86
N ASP A 189 -7.39 -1.80 7.29
CA ASP A 189 -8.55 -2.16 8.08
C ASP A 189 -8.24 -3.33 9.02
N ASN A 190 -8.91 -3.31 10.17
CA ASN A 190 -8.86 -4.36 11.16
C ASN A 190 -9.70 -5.55 10.70
N PHE A 191 -9.14 -6.75 10.76
CA PHE A 191 -9.86 -7.99 10.52
C PHE A 191 -9.98 -8.80 11.81
N THR A 192 -11.19 -9.15 12.22
CA THR A 192 -11.40 -9.97 13.42
C THR A 192 -11.48 -11.44 13.05
N LEU A 193 -10.63 -12.27 13.66
CA LEU A 193 -10.67 -13.72 13.50
C LEU A 193 -11.97 -14.30 14.09
N PRO A 194 -12.53 -15.36 13.50
CA PRO A 194 -13.70 -16.03 14.08
C PRO A 194 -13.36 -16.71 15.41
N GLN A 195 -14.38 -17.23 16.09
CA GLN A 195 -14.21 -18.01 17.31
C GLN A 195 -13.33 -19.24 17.06
N ILE A 196 -12.40 -19.51 17.96
CA ILE A 196 -11.50 -20.68 17.91
C ILE A 196 -11.76 -21.57 19.13
N ARG A 197 -12.08 -22.84 18.89
CA ARG A 197 -12.37 -23.83 19.93
C ARG A 197 -11.23 -24.83 20.08
N LYS A 198 -11.07 -25.36 21.29
CA LYS A 198 -10.18 -26.52 21.51
C LYS A 198 -10.76 -27.74 20.82
N LEU A 199 -9.89 -28.63 20.38
CA LEU A 199 -10.29 -29.97 19.98
C LEU A 199 -10.84 -30.72 21.20
N THR A 200 -12.15 -30.80 21.32
CA THR A 200 -12.81 -31.63 22.33
C THR A 200 -12.88 -33.06 21.81
N GLY A 201 -11.80 -33.82 22.01
CA GLY A 201 -11.73 -35.24 21.66
C GLY A 201 -10.86 -35.99 22.65
N LYS A 202 -11.48 -36.82 23.50
CA LYS A 202 -10.81 -37.95 24.13
C LYS A 202 -10.16 -38.76 23.01
N LEU A 203 -8.82 -38.86 23.01
CA LEU A 203 -8.17 -40.02 22.42
C LEU A 203 -8.69 -41.22 23.20
N SER A 204 -9.71 -41.91 22.69
CA SER A 204 -9.97 -43.28 23.08
C SER A 204 -8.68 -44.05 22.81
N LYS A 205 -8.04 -44.51 23.88
CA LYS A 205 -7.05 -45.57 23.80
C LYS A 205 -7.74 -46.75 23.09
N GLU A 206 -7.40 -47.00 21.84
CA GLU A 206 -7.60 -48.31 21.24
C GLU A 206 -6.36 -49.14 21.59
N SER A 207 -6.58 -49.97 22.62
CA SER A 207 -6.20 -51.37 22.79
C SER A 207 -4.84 -51.84 22.28
#